data_AF-A0A377E217-F1
#
_entry.id   AF-A0A377E217-F1
#
_cell.length_a   1.000
_cell.length_b   1.000
_cell.length_c   1.000
_cell.angle_alpha   90.00
_cell.angle_beta   90.00
_cell.angle_gamma   90.00
#
_symmetry.space_group_name_H-M   'P 1'
#
loop_
_entity.id
_entity.type
_entity.pdbx_description
1 polymer ?
#
loop_
_entity_poly.entity_id
_entity_poly.type
_entity_poly.pdbx_seq_one_letter_code
_entity_poly.pdbx_strand_id
1 'polypeptide(L)' 'MYDNLKSLGITNPEEIDRYSLRQEANNDILKIYFQKEQRRVFRQER' A
#
# COMPACT_ATOMS: atom_id res chain seq x y z
N MET A 1 -4.06 -13.45 -10.16
CA MET A 1 -3.62 -13.68 -8.77
C MET A 1 -3.44 -12.32 -8.12
N TYR A 2 -4.12 -12.10 -6.98
CA TYR A 2 -4.38 -10.80 -6.34
C TYR A 2 -5.45 -9.91 -6.99
N ASP A 3 -6.45 -10.51 -7.65
CA ASP A 3 -7.52 -9.78 -8.32
C ASP A 3 -8.33 -8.89 -7.35
N ASN A 4 -8.51 -9.35 -6.11
CA ASN A 4 -9.14 -8.57 -5.04
C ASN A 4 -8.30 -7.33 -4.62
N LEU A 5 -6.97 -7.44 -4.63
CA LEU A 5 -6.10 -6.29 -4.31
C LEU A 5 -6.12 -5.27 -5.46
N LYS A 6 -6.13 -5.75 -6.71
CA LYS A 6 -6.30 -4.89 -7.89
C LYS A 6 -7.63 -4.15 -7.88
N SER A 7 -8.73 -4.81 -7.49
CA SER A 7 -10.03 -4.14 -7.36
C SER A 7 -10.06 -3.07 -6.26
N LEU A 8 -9.16 -3.15 -5.28
CA LEU A 8 -8.99 -2.16 -4.22
C LEU A 8 -7.98 -1.05 -4.59
N GLY A 9 -7.47 -1.05 -5.83
CA GLY A 9 -6.51 -0.05 -6.32
C GLY A 9 -5.05 -0.36 -6.02
N ILE A 10 -4.74 -1.56 -5.51
CA ILE A 10 -3.35 -1.99 -5.25
C ILE A 10 -2.82 -2.64 -6.52
N THR A 11 -2.05 -1.87 -7.29
CA THR A 11 -1.51 -2.30 -8.59
C THR A 11 -0.24 -3.13 -8.45
N ASN A 12 0.55 -2.87 -7.40
CA ASN A 12 1.87 -3.46 -7.18
C ASN A 12 1.92 -4.14 -5.80
N PRO A 13 1.36 -5.36 -5.65
CA PRO A 13 1.38 -6.08 -4.36
C PRO A 13 2.79 -6.36 -3.82
N GLU A 14 3.77 -6.45 -4.71
CA GLU A 14 5.20 -6.65 -4.40
C GLU A 14 5.79 -5.49 -3.54
N GLU A 15 5.18 -4.31 -3.58
CA GLU A 15 5.64 -3.10 -2.86
C GLU A 15 5.07 -3.00 -1.44
N ILE A 16 4.24 -3.97 -1.04
CA ILE A 16 3.68 -4.01 0.31
C ILE A 16 4.79 -4.37 1.29
N ASP A 17 5.13 -3.42 2.16
CA ASP A 17 6.13 -3.58 3.21
C ASP A 17 5.57 -4.37 4.39
N ARG A 18 4.33 -4.05 4.79
CA ARG A 18 3.63 -4.72 5.89
C ARG A 18 2.13 -4.65 5.69
N TYR A 19 1.42 -5.67 6.15
CA TYR A 19 -0.03 -5.62 6.25
C TYR A 19 -0.50 -6.16 7.61
N SER A 20 -1.70 -5.76 8.03
CA SER A 20 -2.38 -6.34 9.17
C SER A 20 -3.88 -6.46 8.91
N LEU A 21 -4.46 -7.57 9.37
CA LEU A 21 -5.89 -7.81 9.39
C LEU A 21 -6.37 -7.75 10.84
N ARG A 22 -7.39 -6.95 11.11
CA ARG A 22 -8.00 -6.85 12.43
C ARG A 22 -9.51 -6.83 12.30
N GLN A 23 -10.20 -7.42 13.27
CA GLN A 23 -11.65 -7.37 13.33
C GLN A 23 -12.06 -6.23 14.25
N GLU A 24 -12.87 -5.31 13.74
CA GLU A 24 -13.44 -4.22 14.53
C GLU A 24 -14.97 -4.37 14.52
N ALA A 25 -15.54 -4.62 15.70
CA ALA A 25 -16.91 -5.08 15.86
C ALA A 25 -17.18 -6.33 15.01
N ASN A 26 -17.87 -6.16 13.87
CA ASN A 26 -18.20 -7.23 12.92
C ASN A 26 -17.62 -6.98 11.52
N ASN A 27 -16.64 -6.08 11.40
CA ASN A 27 -16.00 -5.75 10.13
C ASN A 27 -14.54 -6.19 10.14
N ASP A 28 -14.12 -6.83 9.06
CA ASP A 28 -12.71 -7.11 8.81
C ASP A 28 -12.04 -5.86 8.22
N ILE A 29 -10.95 -5.42 8.85
CA ILE A 29 -10.17 -4.27 8.40
C ILE A 29 -8.77 -4.72 8.00
N LEU A 30 -8.48 -4.60 6.71
CA LEU A 30 -7.16 -4.75 6.14
C LEU A 30 -6.44 -3.40 6.11
N LYS A 31 -5.32 -3.28 6.82
CA LYS A 31 -4.41 -2.12 6.75
C LYS A 31 -3.12 -2.52 6.05
N ILE A 32 -2.75 -1.76 5.04
CA ILE A 32 -1.57 -2.03 4.20
C ILE A 32 -0.63 -0.84 4.31
N TYR A 33 0.64 -1.15 4.54
CA TYR A 33 1.74 -0.20 4.62
C TYR A 33 2.63 -0.43 3.39
N PHE A 34 2.82 0.62 2.61
CA PHE A 34 3.80 0.67 1.53
C PHE A 34 5.04 1.38 2.03
N GLN A 35 6.20 1.01 1.49
CA GLN A 35 7.40 1.81 1.74
C GLN A 35 7.18 3.21 1.19
N LYS A 36 7.58 4.22 1.97
CA LYS A 36 7.55 5.59 1.50
C LYS A 36 8.56 5.69 0.36
N GLU A 37 8.08 5.82 -0.87
CA GLU A 37 8.96 6.13 -1.99
C GLU A 37 9.70 7.42 -1.64
N GLN A 38 11.03 7.33 -1.52
CA GLN A 38 11.87 8.50 -1.39
C GLN A 38 11.80 9.25 -2.71
N ARG A 39 10.81 10.13 -2.86
CA ARG A 39 10.75 11.06 -3.99
C ARG A 39 12.09 11.77 -4.03
N ARG A 40 12.92 11.45 -5.01
CA ARG A 40 14.12 12.21 -5.34
C ARG A 40 13.66 13.65 -5.54
N VAL A 41 14.06 14.52 -4.63
CA VAL A 41 13.85 15.96 -4.78
C VAL A 41 14.76 16.37 -5.92
N PHE A 42 14.19 16.53 -7.12
CA PHE A 42 14.91 17.10 -8.24
C PHE A 42 15.13 18.59 -7.94
N ARG A 43 16.26 18.93 -7.34
CA ARG A 43 16.75 20.30 -7.26
C ARG A 43 17.23 20.66 -8.67
N GLN A 44 16.43 21.43 -9.41
CA GLN A 44 16.94 22.13 -10.59
C GLN A 44 17.89 23.22 -10.09
N GLU A 45 19.18 23.02 -10.31
CA GLU A 45 20.16 24.10 -10.21
C GLU A 45 19.94 25.03 -11.42
N ARG A 46 19.65 26.29 -11.14
CA ARG A 46 19.62 27.41 -12.08
C ARG A 46 20.94 28.13 -12.02
#